data_AF-A0A0X3P5T2-F1
#
_entry.id   AF-A0A0X3P5T2-F1
#
_cell.length_a   1.000
_cell.length_b   1.000
_cell.length_c   1.000
_cell.angle_alpha   90.00
_cell.angle_beta   90.00
_cell.angle_gamma   90.00
#
_symmetry.space_group_name_H-M   'P 1'
#
loop_
_entity.id
_entity.type
_entity.pdbx_description
1 polymer ?
#
loop_
_entity_poly.entity_id
_entity_poly.type
_entity_poly.pdbx_seq_one_letter_code
_entity_poly.pdbx_strand_id
1 'polypeptide(L)'
;MQNSRGKQSLQIEALWKSNVQKITLDGREIIEKPCTAADNFQRVVNSIDFSKFGSDSVEQEPRVLPESSTKLGDEMWSLLRDNVRNSLTEICALVDLLAVVKETKYLSIFRVDPKTPETPILTFLAGKKMVF
;
A
#
# COMPACT_ATOMS: atom_id res chain seq x y z
N MET A 1 7.57 -31.80 36.57
CA MET A 1 6.53 -31.68 35.52
C MET A 1 6.33 -30.20 35.23
N GLN A 2 6.99 -29.67 34.19
CA GLN A 2 6.89 -28.25 33.82
C GLN A 2 5.60 -28.04 33.02
N ASN A 3 4.72 -27.19 33.53
CA ASN A 3 3.46 -26.85 32.88
C ASN A 3 3.74 -25.77 31.82
N SER A 4 3.82 -26.17 30.55
CA SER A 4 3.98 -25.26 29.42
C SER A 4 2.66 -24.53 29.16
N ARG A 5 2.46 -23.38 29.81
CA ARG A 5 1.39 -22.45 29.44
C ARG A 5 1.69 -21.88 28.05
N GLY A 6 1.14 -22.51 27.03
CA GLY A 6 1.15 -22.01 25.66
C GLY A 6 0.52 -20.61 25.61
N LYS A 7 1.22 -19.67 24.99
CA LYS A 7 0.70 -18.31 24.75
C LYS A 7 -0.45 -18.42 23.75
N GLN A 8 -1.69 -18.22 24.21
CA GLN A 8 -2.85 -18.13 23.32
C GLN A 8 -2.85 -16.75 22.67
N SER A 9 -2.77 -16.70 21.34
CA SER A 9 -2.93 -15.46 20.58
C SER A 9 -4.41 -15.09 20.52
N LEU A 10 -4.79 -13.98 21.14
CA LEU A 10 -6.11 -13.39 20.99
C LEU A 10 -6.19 -12.73 19.60
N GLN A 11 -7.03 -13.27 18.72
CA GLN A 11 -7.34 -12.63 17.45
C GLN A 11 -8.27 -11.45 17.72
N ILE A 12 -7.78 -10.23 17.51
CA ILE A 12 -8.62 -9.03 17.54
C ILE A 12 -9.28 -8.94 16.16
N GLU A 13 -10.50 -9.45 16.04
CA GLU A 13 -11.33 -9.17 14.88
C GLU A 13 -11.75 -7.69 14.92
N ALA A 14 -11.61 -7.00 13.78
CA ALA A 14 -12.08 -5.64 13.68
C ALA A 14 -13.62 -5.63 13.79
N LEU A 15 -14.15 -4.88 14.77
CA LEU A 15 -15.59 -4.68 14.91
C LEU A 15 -16.18 -4.18 13.58
N TRP A 16 -17.22 -4.86 13.09
CA TRP A 16 -17.94 -4.47 11.88
C TRP A 16 -18.49 -3.04 12.07
N LYS A 17 -18.05 -2.10 11.23
CA LYS A 17 -18.51 -0.70 11.28
C LYS A 17 -19.71 -0.55 10.35
N SER A 18 -20.92 -0.52 10.90
CA SER A 18 -22.12 -0.16 10.16
C SER A 18 -22.48 1.30 10.33
N ASN A 19 -22.94 1.94 9.25
CA ASN A 19 -23.41 3.33 9.31
C ASN A 19 -24.86 3.38 9.81
N VAL A 20 -25.18 4.34 10.67
CA VAL A 20 -26.54 4.49 11.21
C VAL A 20 -27.34 5.36 10.24
N GLN A 21 -28.40 4.81 9.66
CA GLN A 21 -29.24 5.52 8.70
C GLN A 21 -30.17 6.52 9.40
N LYS A 22 -30.75 6.12 10.53
CA LYS A 22 -31.69 6.94 11.30
C LYS A 22 -31.76 6.52 12.76
N ILE A 23 -31.92 7.50 13.64
CA ILE A 23 -32.26 7.28 15.05
C ILE A 23 -33.71 7.70 15.26
N THR A 24 -34.52 6.80 15.81
CA THR A 24 -35.93 7.06 16.14
C THR A 24 -36.03 7.86 17.45
N LEU A 25 -37.11 8.60 17.67
CA LEU A 25 -37.33 9.38 18.90
C LEU A 25 -37.29 8.52 20.18
N ASP A 26 -37.57 7.22 20.05
CA ASP A 26 -37.47 6.22 21.13
C ASP A 26 -36.03 5.71 21.36
N GLY A 27 -35.03 6.29 20.69
CA GLY A 27 -33.62 5.91 20.82
C GLY A 27 -33.19 4.66 20.05
N ARG A 28 -34.08 4.05 19.24
CA ARG A 28 -33.72 2.90 18.39
C ARG A 28 -32.97 3.34 17.14
N GLU A 29 -31.80 2.74 16.93
CA GLU A 29 -30.96 2.92 15.75
C GLU A 29 -31.40 1.98 14.61
N ILE A 30 -31.64 2.55 13.43
CA ILE A 30 -31.88 1.81 12.19
C ILE A 30 -30.59 1.86 11.39
N ILE A 31 -29.99 0.69 11.18
CA ILE A 31 -28.70 0.52 10.53
C ILE A 31 -28.88 0.53 9.01
N GLU A 32 -28.04 1.28 8.30
CA GLU A 32 -28.01 1.27 6.84
C GLU A 32 -27.56 -0.12 6.36
N LYS A 33 -28.36 -0.77 5.51
CA LYS A 33 -27.94 -2.03 4.90
C LYS A 33 -26.71 -1.76 4.03
N PRO A 34 -25.57 -2.42 4.29
CA PRO A 34 -24.41 -2.26 3.43
C PRO A 34 -24.77 -2.69 2.01
N CYS A 35 -24.45 -1.83 1.05
CA CYS A 35 -24.70 -2.11 -0.36
C CYS A 35 -23.94 -3.39 -0.75
N THR A 36 -24.65 -4.39 -1.28
CA THR A 36 -23.99 -5.62 -1.71
C THR A 36 -23.17 -5.36 -2.96
N ALA A 37 -22.18 -6.21 -3.25
CA ALA A 37 -21.41 -6.11 -4.50
C ALA A 37 -22.33 -6.15 -5.74
N ALA A 38 -23.41 -6.93 -5.68
CA ALA A 38 -24.43 -7.00 -6.73
C ALA A 38 -25.22 -5.70 -6.87
N ASP A 39 -25.65 -5.07 -5.76
CA ASP A 39 -26.32 -3.77 -5.78
C ASP A 39 -25.40 -2.69 -6.36
N ASN A 40 -24.10 -2.73 -6.01
CA ASN A 40 -23.13 -1.80 -6.56
C ASN A 40 -22.94 -1.99 -8.07
N PHE A 41 -22.79 -3.24 -8.51
CA PHE A 41 -22.68 -3.58 -9.93
C PHE A 41 -23.93 -3.16 -10.72
N GLN A 42 -25.13 -3.40 -10.18
CA GLN A 42 -26.38 -3.00 -10.81
C GLN A 42 -26.48 -1.48 -10.98
N ARG A 43 -26.05 -0.71 -9.97
CA ARG A 43 -25.97 0.77 -10.08
C ARG A 43 -25.03 1.19 -11.20
N VAL A 44 -23.85 0.59 -11.31
CA VAL A 44 -22.87 0.91 -12.36
C VAL A 44 -23.44 0.58 -13.74
N VAL A 45 -23.97 -0.63 -13.94
CA VAL A 45 -24.55 -1.05 -15.23
C VAL A 45 -25.69 -0.13 -15.65
N ASN A 46 -26.60 0.20 -14.73
CA ASN A 46 -27.73 1.08 -15.01
C ASN A 46 -27.31 2.54 -15.29
N SER A 47 -26.12 2.95 -14.84
CA SER A 47 -25.57 4.28 -15.11
C SER A 47 -24.89 4.40 -16.48
N ILE A 48 -24.68 3.29 -17.19
CA ILE A 48 -24.05 3.32 -18.52
C ILE A 48 -25.06 3.82 -19.53
N ASP A 49 -24.86 5.06 -19.95
CA ASP A 49 -25.61 5.68 -21.03
C ASP A 49 -24.93 5.38 -22.38
N PHE A 50 -25.45 4.38 -23.09
CA PHE A 50 -24.92 3.98 -24.39
C PHE A 50 -25.25 4.99 -25.51
N SER A 51 -26.14 5.96 -25.27
CA SER A 51 -26.47 6.98 -26.28
C SER A 51 -25.32 7.95 -26.54
N LYS A 52 -24.36 8.08 -25.59
CA LYS A 52 -23.19 8.95 -25.70
C LYS A 52 -22.07 8.42 -26.60
N PHE A 53 -22.13 7.16 -27.01
CA PHE A 53 -21.10 6.56 -27.87
C PHE A 53 -21.40 6.72 -29.37
N GLY A 54 -22.52 7.37 -29.71
CA GLY A 54 -23.04 7.46 -31.07
C GLY A 54 -23.22 8.89 -31.59
N SER A 55 -22.30 9.81 -31.33
CA SER A 55 -22.10 11.01 -32.17
C SER A 55 -20.84 11.76 -31.74
N ASP A 56 -19.89 11.89 -32.65
CA ASP A 56 -18.86 12.94 -32.59
C ASP A 56 -19.53 14.30 -32.53
N SER A 57 -19.76 14.84 -31.33
CA SER A 57 -20.23 16.21 -31.14
C SER A 57 -19.87 16.69 -29.74
N VAL A 58 -18.82 17.50 -29.71
CA VAL A 58 -18.43 18.42 -28.64
C VAL A 58 -19.63 19.22 -28.19
N GLU A 59 -20.12 19.04 -26.97
CA GLU A 59 -20.78 20.09 -26.17
C GLU A 59 -20.75 19.65 -24.70
N GLN A 60 -20.34 20.58 -23.85
CA GLN A 60 -20.01 20.45 -22.45
C GLN A 60 -21.24 20.84 -21.62
N GLU A 61 -21.57 20.11 -20.55
CA GLU A 61 -22.49 20.60 -19.51
C GLU A 61 -21.92 20.27 -18.12
N PRO A 62 -21.83 21.24 -17.19
CA PRO A 62 -21.14 21.08 -15.92
C PRO A 62 -22.11 20.53 -14.86
N ARG A 63 -22.15 19.20 -14.70
CA ARG A 63 -22.81 18.59 -13.54
C ARG A 63 -21.79 18.40 -12.41
N VAL A 64 -21.97 19.20 -11.36
CA VAL A 64 -21.37 19.04 -10.04
C VAL A 64 -21.93 17.76 -9.39
N LEU A 65 -21.18 16.65 -9.44
CA LEU A 65 -21.35 15.45 -8.61
C LEU A 65 -19.99 14.72 -8.50
N PRO A 66 -19.70 13.98 -7.42
CA PRO A 66 -18.41 13.98 -6.75
C PRO A 66 -17.42 13.03 -7.42
N GLU A 67 -16.17 13.48 -7.42
CA GLU A 67 -14.92 12.74 -7.54
C GLU A 67 -15.02 11.21 -7.51
N SER A 68 -15.29 10.58 -8.64
CA SER A 68 -14.77 9.24 -8.93
C SER A 68 -14.95 8.88 -10.41
N SER A 69 -13.80 8.80 -11.09
CA SER A 69 -13.58 8.18 -12.39
C SER A 69 -14.12 8.91 -13.63
N THR A 70 -13.19 9.32 -14.50
CA THR A 70 -13.11 8.94 -15.94
C THR A 70 -12.18 9.84 -16.76
N LYS A 71 -11.46 10.78 -16.14
CA LYS A 71 -10.24 11.34 -16.73
C LYS A 71 -9.06 10.91 -15.87
N LEU A 72 -8.46 9.77 -16.22
CA LEU A 72 -7.10 9.45 -15.77
C LEU A 72 -6.21 10.55 -16.37
N GLY A 73 -6.06 11.64 -15.63
CA GLY A 73 -5.35 12.82 -16.12
C GLY A 73 -3.94 12.44 -16.53
N ASP A 74 -3.39 13.11 -17.54
CA ASP A 74 -2.02 12.90 -18.00
C ASP A 74 -0.99 12.93 -16.84
N GLU A 75 -1.31 13.68 -15.78
CA GLU A 75 -0.58 13.76 -14.51
C GLU A 75 -0.51 12.44 -13.73
N MET A 76 -1.60 11.66 -13.69
CA MET A 76 -1.63 10.37 -12.99
C MET A 76 -0.80 9.35 -13.77
N TRP A 77 -0.85 9.40 -15.11
CA TRP A 77 -0.02 8.58 -15.97
C TRP A 77 1.47 8.97 -15.91
N SER A 78 1.80 10.25 -15.77
CA SER A 78 3.19 10.67 -15.53
C SER A 78 3.69 10.16 -14.19
N LEU A 79 2.92 10.32 -13.12
CA LEU A 79 3.30 9.83 -11.79
C LEU A 79 3.52 8.31 -11.77
N LEU A 80 2.64 7.54 -12.41
CA LEU A 80 2.80 6.09 -12.53
C LEU A 80 4.08 5.74 -13.32
N ARG A 81 4.31 6.39 -14.47
CA ARG A 81 5.52 6.17 -15.27
C ARG A 81 6.79 6.50 -14.50
N ASP A 82 6.78 7.59 -13.75
CA ASP A 82 7.93 8.04 -12.98
C ASP A 82 8.21 7.09 -11.81
N ASN A 83 7.15 6.64 -11.10
CA ASN A 83 7.30 5.64 -10.05
C ASN A 83 7.87 4.32 -10.59
N VAL A 84 7.35 3.83 -11.72
CA VAL A 84 7.85 2.59 -12.36
C VAL A 84 9.30 2.76 -12.81
N ARG A 85 9.68 3.91 -13.39
CA ARG A 85 11.07 4.19 -13.78
C ARG A 85 12.01 4.28 -12.58
N ASN A 86 11.57 4.90 -11.49
CA ASN A 86 12.36 5.01 -10.27
C ASN A 86 12.59 3.63 -9.66
N SER A 87 11.53 2.83 -9.48
CA SER A 87 11.66 1.45 -8.98
C SER A 87 12.52 0.57 -9.88
N LEU A 88 12.38 0.70 -11.21
CA LEU A 88 13.23 -0.04 -12.15
C LEU A 88 14.70 0.35 -12.00
N THR A 89 15.00 1.63 -11.84
CA THR A 89 16.36 2.14 -11.64
C THR A 89 16.97 1.59 -10.35
N GLU A 90 16.21 1.56 -9.26
CA GLU A 90 16.63 0.98 -7.98
C GLU A 90 16.89 -0.52 -8.09
N ILE A 91 16.03 -1.26 -8.80
CA ILE A 91 16.23 -2.70 -9.03
C ILE A 91 17.48 -2.95 -9.87
N CYS A 92 17.72 -2.16 -10.93
CA CYS A 92 18.93 -2.27 -11.73
C CYS A 92 20.19 -2.01 -10.88
N ALA A 93 20.20 -0.95 -10.07
CA ALA A 93 21.30 -0.66 -9.16
C ALA A 93 21.54 -1.78 -8.14
N LEU A 94 20.48 -2.39 -7.61
CA LEU A 94 20.58 -3.55 -6.72
C LEU A 94 21.18 -4.76 -7.43
N VAL A 95 20.78 -5.03 -8.68
CA VAL A 95 21.34 -6.12 -9.48
C VAL A 95 22.83 -5.91 -9.72
N ASP A 96 23.24 -4.69 -10.08
CA ASP A 96 24.65 -4.34 -10.28
C ASP A 96 25.44 -4.52 -8.97
N LEU A 97 24.89 -4.08 -7.84
CA LEU A 97 25.48 -4.28 -6.53
C LEU A 97 25.64 -5.77 -6.21
N LEU A 98 24.61 -6.58 -6.45
CA LEU A 98 24.65 -8.03 -6.22
C LEU A 98 25.68 -8.71 -7.13
N ALA A 99 25.88 -8.25 -8.36
CA ALA A 99 26.93 -8.75 -9.24
C ALA A 99 28.33 -8.50 -8.64
N VAL A 100 28.56 -7.30 -8.10
CA VAL A 100 29.81 -6.94 -7.42
C VAL A 100 30.01 -7.74 -6.12
N VAL A 101 28.97 -7.90 -5.31
CA VAL A 101 29.00 -8.70 -4.07
C VAL A 101 29.29 -10.16 -4.38
N LYS A 102 28.68 -10.72 -5.43
CA LYS A 102 28.89 -12.11 -5.86
C LYS A 102 30.35 -12.38 -6.21
N GLU A 103 31.04 -11.42 -6.81
CA GLU A 103 32.47 -11.57 -7.11
C GLU A 103 33.35 -11.51 -5.86
N THR A 104 32.85 -11.00 -4.72
CA THR A 104 33.51 -10.91 -3.39
C THR A 104 34.85 -10.15 -3.34
N LYS A 105 35.35 -9.68 -4.48
CA LYS A 105 36.64 -8.98 -4.61
C LYS A 105 36.59 -7.52 -4.17
N TYR A 106 35.44 -6.88 -4.34
CA TYR A 106 35.30 -5.43 -4.21
C TYR A 106 34.36 -5.00 -3.09
N LEU A 107 33.54 -5.92 -2.57
CA LEU A 107 32.59 -5.61 -1.50
C LEU A 107 32.38 -6.84 -0.60
N SER A 108 32.57 -6.65 0.71
CA SER A 108 32.30 -7.65 1.74
C SER A 108 31.13 -7.19 2.63
N ILE A 109 30.12 -8.04 2.78
CA ILE A 109 28.98 -7.79 3.67
C ILE A 109 29.30 -8.43 5.02
N PHE A 110 29.44 -7.61 6.06
CA PHE A 110 29.64 -8.09 7.42
C PHE A 110 28.30 -8.40 8.06
N ARG A 111 28.18 -9.58 8.68
CA ARG A 111 27.00 -9.96 9.44
C ARG A 111 27.00 -9.19 10.76
N VAL A 112 26.02 -8.30 10.94
CA VAL A 112 25.76 -7.65 12.24
C VAL A 112 24.86 -8.59 13.06
N ASP A 113 25.22 -8.80 14.33
CA ASP A 113 24.40 -9.59 15.26
C ASP A 113 23.09 -8.82 15.55
N PRO A 114 21.90 -9.41 15.34
CA PRO A 114 20.63 -8.73 15.59
C PRO A 114 20.38 -8.37 17.08
N LYS A 115 21.24 -8.82 18.01
CA LYS A 115 21.06 -8.60 19.46
C LYS A 115 21.97 -7.55 20.07
N THR A 116 22.89 -6.94 19.32
CA THR A 116 23.75 -5.90 19.88
C THR A 116 23.03 -4.56 19.91
N PRO A 117 22.84 -3.93 21.09
CA PRO A 117 22.42 -2.53 21.14
C PRO A 117 23.49 -1.69 20.44
N GLU A 118 23.04 -0.71 19.66
CA GLU A 118 23.87 0.06 18.74
C GLU A 118 25.09 0.67 19.46
N THR A 119 26.25 0.06 19.26
CA THR A 119 27.51 0.71 19.55
C THR A 119 27.92 1.47 18.29
N PRO A 120 28.30 2.75 18.40
CA PRO A 120 28.63 3.56 17.25
C PRO A 120 29.77 2.90 16.47
N ILE A 121 29.57 2.82 15.15
CA ILE A 121 30.46 2.22 14.13
C ILE A 121 31.93 2.65 14.29
N LEU A 122 32.16 3.84 14.87
CA LEU A 122 33.47 4.40 15.18
C LEU A 122 34.35 3.49 16.06
N THR A 123 33.75 2.71 16.96
CA THR A 123 34.49 1.86 17.92
C THR A 123 35.11 0.63 17.25
N PHE A 124 34.53 0.16 16.14
CA PHE A 124 35.03 -1.02 15.41
C PHE A 124 36.26 -0.69 14.54
N LEU A 125 36.35 0.54 14.04
CA LEU A 125 37.50 1.00 13.24
C LEU A 125 38.76 1.30 14.08
N ALA A 126 38.63 1.41 15.41
CA ALA A 126 39.73 1.81 16.30
C ALA A 126 40.63 0.64 16.76
N GLY A 127 40.37 -0.61 16.36
CA GLY A 127 40.96 -1.79 17.00
C GLY A 127 41.75 -2.74 16.10
N LYS A 128 42.92 -2.35 15.58
CA LYS A 128 44.13 -3.20 15.55
C LYS A 128 45.37 -2.46 15.01
N LYS A 129 46.20 -1.93 15.92
CA LYS A 129 47.64 -1.81 15.68
C LYS A 129 48.26 -3.17 16.02
N MET A 130 48.60 -3.97 15.01
CA MET A 130 49.43 -5.15 15.25
C MET A 130 50.84 -4.68 15.61
N VAL A 131 51.26 -4.97 16.83
CA VAL A 131 52.66 -5.03 17.23
C VAL A 131 53.02 -6.51 17.24
N PHE A 132 53.81 -6.95 16.25
CA PHE A 132 54.81 -8.00 16.35
C PHE A 132 55.81 -7.76 15.22
#